data_AF-A0A933B0Z1-F1
#
_entry.id   AF-A0A933B0Z1-F1
#
_cell.length_a   1.000
_cell.length_b   1.000
_cell.length_c   1.000
_cell.angle_alpha   90.00
_cell.angle_beta   90.00
_cell.angle_gamma   90.00
#
_symmetry.space_group_name_H-M   'P 1'
#
loop_
_entity.id
_entity.type
_entity.pdbx_description
1 polymer ?
#
loop_
_entity_poly.entity_id
_entity_poly.type
_entity_poly.pdbx_seq_one_letter_code
_entity_poly.pdbx_strand_id
1 'polypeptide(L)'
;MIAQATARFVRISPRKVRYVIDPIRKKGVPEAWALLGGSPRRARVLVLKLLNQAVDAAEKNHRANPRDLFISKITADGGPTMKRHRAMSMGRAGMIHKRTSHIHIELDEVKRKSAAAPSGDVRKAAKAPAVPAKKKTAGARG
;
A
#
# COMPACT_ATOMS: atom_id res chain seq x y z
N MET A 1 -15.89 9.94 -0.88
CA MET A 1 -15.79 8.50 -1.15
C MET A 1 -16.26 8.25 -2.57
N ILE A 2 -15.39 7.67 -3.40
CA ILE A 2 -15.68 7.35 -4.82
C ILE A 2 -15.98 5.87 -5.00
N ALA A 3 -15.20 4.99 -4.39
CA ALA A 3 -15.39 3.56 -4.54
C ALA A 3 -15.15 2.81 -3.23
N GLN A 4 -15.75 1.64 -3.12
CA GLN A 4 -15.56 0.71 -2.02
C GLN A 4 -15.41 -0.70 -2.52
N ALA A 5 -14.64 -1.50 -1.79
CA ALA A 5 -14.64 -2.94 -1.94
C ALA A 5 -14.60 -3.60 -0.56
N THR A 6 -15.34 -4.72 -0.45
CA THR A 6 -15.44 -5.46 0.81
C THR A 6 -15.21 -6.95 0.57
N ALA A 7 -14.39 -7.56 1.43
CA ALA A 7 -14.17 -8.99 1.46
C ALA A 7 -14.66 -9.55 2.79
N ARG A 8 -15.69 -10.41 2.75
CA ARG A 8 -16.35 -10.94 3.95
C ARG A 8 -15.94 -12.38 4.22
N PHE A 9 -15.94 -12.76 5.50
CA PHE A 9 -15.66 -14.13 5.98
C PHE A 9 -14.29 -14.67 5.56
N VAL A 10 -13.31 -13.78 5.43
CA VAL A 10 -11.95 -14.14 5.06
C VAL A 10 -11.34 -14.98 6.17
N ARG A 11 -10.80 -16.16 5.84
CA ARG A 11 -10.26 -17.11 6.82
C ARG A 11 -8.85 -16.77 7.31
N ILE A 12 -8.64 -15.52 7.70
CA ILE A 12 -7.42 -14.98 8.28
C ILE A 12 -7.79 -14.20 9.55
N SER A 13 -6.91 -14.23 10.55
CA SER A 13 -7.11 -13.43 11.76
C SER A 13 -6.99 -11.93 11.44
N PRO A 14 -7.88 -11.07 11.95
CA PRO A 14 -7.85 -9.62 11.71
C PRO A 14 -6.48 -9.00 12.01
N ARG A 15 -5.81 -9.44 13.09
CA ARG A 15 -4.48 -8.94 13.48
C ARG A 15 -3.44 -9.13 12.36
N LYS A 16 -3.45 -10.27 11.67
CA LYS A 16 -2.50 -10.56 10.59
C LYS A 16 -2.75 -9.67 9.36
N VAL A 17 -4.02 -9.31 9.12
CA VAL A 17 -4.40 -8.38 8.06
C VAL A 17 -4.00 -6.95 8.44
N ARG A 18 -4.24 -6.53 9.69
CA ARG A 18 -3.86 -5.20 10.22
C ARG A 18 -2.40 -4.86 9.94
N TYR A 19 -1.48 -5.79 10.22
CA TYR A 19 -0.06 -5.62 9.87
C TYR A 19 0.24 -5.29 8.41
N VAL A 20 -0.61 -5.70 7.46
CA VAL A 20 -0.45 -5.41 6.03
C VAL A 20 -1.15 -4.12 5.64
N ILE A 21 -2.30 -3.82 6.24
CA ILE A 21 -3.09 -2.62 5.89
C ILE A 21 -2.56 -1.35 6.55
N ASP A 22 -1.91 -1.45 7.72
CA ASP A 22 -1.46 -0.27 8.46
C ASP A 22 -0.43 0.57 7.69
N PRO A 23 0.57 -0.03 6.99
CA PRO A 23 1.50 0.74 6.15
C PRO A 23 0.89 1.45 4.95
N ILE A 24 -0.27 1.00 4.45
CA ILE A 24 -0.92 1.54 3.23
C ILE A 24 -2.06 2.51 3.54
N ARG A 25 -2.38 2.74 4.83
CA ARG A 25 -3.40 3.73 5.23
C ARG A 25 -3.02 5.12 4.72
N LYS A 26 -4.00 5.82 4.12
CA LYS A 26 -3.83 7.20 3.61
C LYS A 26 -2.82 7.36 2.47
N LYS A 27 -2.35 6.27 1.87
CA LYS A 27 -1.42 6.32 0.73
C LYS A 27 -2.18 6.32 -0.60
N GLY A 28 -1.51 6.81 -1.64
CA GLY A 28 -2.00 6.72 -3.02
C GLY A 28 -2.05 5.27 -3.49
N VAL A 29 -2.94 4.98 -4.45
CA VAL A 29 -3.05 3.63 -5.05
C VAL A 29 -1.71 3.12 -5.63
N PRO A 30 -0.93 3.93 -6.38
CA PRO A 30 0.35 3.46 -6.92
C PRO A 30 1.36 3.07 -5.84
N GLU A 31 1.45 3.85 -4.77
CA GLU A 31 2.33 3.57 -3.64
C GLU A 31 1.88 2.31 -2.88
N ALA A 32 0.56 2.14 -2.71
CA ALA A 32 -0.01 0.95 -2.08
C ALA A 32 0.31 -0.33 -2.88
N TRP A 33 0.27 -0.30 -4.22
CA TRP A 33 0.68 -1.44 -5.05
C TRP A 33 2.14 -1.82 -4.82
N ALA A 34 3.06 -0.84 -4.78
CA ALA A 34 4.47 -1.09 -4.54
C ALA A 34 4.72 -1.74 -3.15
N LEU A 35 4.09 -1.20 -2.10
CA LEU A 35 4.23 -1.71 -0.74
C LEU A 35 3.65 -3.11 -0.56
N LEU A 36 2.48 -3.37 -1.16
CA LEU A 36 1.86 -4.69 -1.13
C LEU A 36 2.68 -5.70 -1.94
N GLY A 37 3.25 -5.29 -3.08
CA GLY A 37 4.12 -6.11 -3.93
C GLY A 37 5.41 -6.54 -3.22
N GLY A 38 5.96 -5.70 -2.35
CA GLY A 38 7.16 -6.00 -1.55
C GLY A 38 6.92 -6.76 -0.24
N SER A 39 5.67 -6.89 0.23
CA SER A 39 5.39 -7.46 1.56
C SER A 39 5.59 -9.00 1.60
N PRO A 40 6.28 -9.60 2.58
CA PRO A 40 6.41 -11.05 2.65
C PRO A 40 5.14 -11.77 3.19
N ARG A 41 4.15 -11.02 3.69
CA ARG A 41 3.01 -11.59 4.41
C ARG A 41 1.95 -12.15 3.47
N ARG A 42 1.46 -13.37 3.73
CA ARG A 42 0.39 -14.02 2.94
C ARG A 42 -0.89 -13.19 2.79
N ALA A 43 -1.23 -12.38 3.81
CA ALA A 43 -2.41 -11.50 3.76
C ALA A 43 -2.34 -10.46 2.63
N ARG A 44 -1.15 -10.14 2.09
CA ARG A 44 -1.01 -9.21 0.95
C ARG A 44 -1.83 -9.63 -0.26
N VAL A 45 -1.93 -10.92 -0.53
CA VAL A 45 -2.55 -11.44 -1.76
C VAL A 45 -4.03 -11.08 -1.77
N LEU A 46 -4.68 -11.16 -0.62
CA LEU A 46 -6.09 -10.82 -0.47
C LEU A 46 -6.31 -9.30 -0.52
N VAL A 47 -5.45 -8.53 0.16
CA VAL A 47 -5.55 -7.06 0.15
C VAL A 47 -5.28 -6.49 -1.24
N LEU A 48 -4.33 -7.05 -1.99
CA LEU A 48 -4.02 -6.66 -3.36
C LEU A 48 -5.20 -6.91 -4.30
N LYS A 49 -5.80 -8.10 -4.22
CA LYS A 49 -7.01 -8.42 -4.99
C LYS A 49 -8.16 -7.45 -4.67
N LEU A 50 -8.35 -7.14 -3.40
CA LEU A 50 -9.41 -6.23 -2.96
C LEU A 50 -9.16 -4.78 -3.40
N LEU A 51 -7.91 -4.33 -3.38
CA LEU A 51 -7.53 -3.01 -3.87
C LEU A 51 -7.76 -2.90 -5.38
N ASN A 52 -7.36 -3.91 -6.16
CA ASN A 52 -7.61 -3.93 -7.61
C ASN A 52 -9.10 -3.89 -7.91
N GLN A 53 -9.91 -4.67 -7.18
CA GLN A 53 -11.37 -4.64 -7.31
C GLN A 53 -11.96 -3.24 -7.01
N ALA A 54 -11.43 -2.52 -6.02
CA ALA A 54 -11.85 -1.16 -5.71
C ALA A 54 -11.48 -0.15 -6.81
N VAL A 55 -10.28 -0.30 -7.39
CA VAL A 55 -9.81 0.54 -8.51
C VAL A 55 -10.66 0.29 -9.75
N ASP A 56 -10.92 -0.95 -10.11
CA ASP A 56 -11.78 -1.31 -11.25
C ASP A 56 -13.20 -0.71 -11.09
N ALA A 57 -13.73 -0.70 -9.86
CA ALA A 57 -15.02 -0.09 -9.57
C ALA A 57 -14.99 1.44 -9.71
N ALA A 58 -13.90 2.09 -9.30
CA ALA A 58 -13.70 3.53 -9.46
C ALA A 58 -13.58 3.93 -10.95
N GLU A 59 -12.86 3.15 -11.74
CA GLU A 59 -12.71 3.38 -13.18
C GLU A 59 -14.05 3.23 -13.92
N LYS A 60 -14.79 2.16 -13.65
CA LYS A 60 -16.05 1.87 -14.35
C LYS A 60 -17.17 2.85 -14.00
N ASN A 61 -17.33 3.17 -12.72
CA ASN A 61 -18.49 3.95 -12.26
C ASN A 61 -18.23 5.46 -12.28
N HIS A 62 -16.99 5.88 -12.02
CA HIS A 62 -16.65 7.30 -11.84
C HIS A 62 -15.61 7.80 -12.85
N ARG A 63 -15.13 6.95 -13.77
CA ARG A 63 -14.08 7.28 -14.76
C ARG A 63 -12.84 7.92 -14.11
N ALA A 64 -12.59 7.58 -12.84
CA ALA A 64 -11.51 8.13 -12.07
C ALA A 64 -10.18 7.55 -12.54
N ASN A 65 -9.12 8.37 -12.53
CA ASN A 65 -7.77 7.89 -12.86
C ASN A 65 -7.14 7.25 -11.62
N PRO A 66 -6.60 6.02 -11.70
CA PRO A 66 -5.95 5.35 -10.56
C PRO A 66 -4.84 6.16 -9.88
N ARG A 67 -4.20 7.07 -10.61
CA ARG A 67 -3.11 7.91 -10.08
C ARG A 67 -3.60 9.01 -9.13
N ASP A 68 -4.84 9.45 -9.28
CA ASP A 68 -5.44 10.52 -8.47
C ASP A 68 -6.26 9.95 -7.29
N LEU A 69 -6.32 8.62 -7.17
CA LEU A 69 -6.99 7.91 -6.09
C LEU A 69 -6.06 7.65 -4.90
N PHE A 70 -6.63 7.75 -3.70
CA PHE A 70 -5.96 7.36 -2.47
C PHE A 70 -6.87 6.53 -1.55
N ILE A 71 -6.26 5.77 -0.66
CA ILE A 71 -6.97 4.94 0.33
C ILE A 71 -7.43 5.86 1.47
N SER A 72 -8.70 6.24 1.46
CA SER A 72 -9.30 7.09 2.50
C SER A 72 -9.47 6.33 3.81
N LYS A 73 -10.04 5.12 3.72
CA LYS A 73 -10.26 4.26 4.89
C LYS A 73 -10.01 2.81 4.53
N ILE A 74 -9.37 2.09 5.44
CA ILE A 74 -9.16 0.65 5.34
C ILE A 74 -9.33 0.02 6.72
N THR A 75 -10.20 -0.97 6.85
CA THR A 75 -10.44 -1.65 8.11
C THR A 75 -10.36 -3.16 7.94
N ALA A 76 -9.98 -3.82 9.03
CA ALA A 76 -9.99 -5.27 9.15
C ALA A 76 -10.66 -5.62 10.47
N ASP A 77 -11.93 -6.00 10.37
CA ASP A 77 -12.84 -6.23 11.48
C ASP A 77 -12.95 -7.73 11.76
N GLY A 78 -13.29 -8.07 13.01
CA GLY A 78 -13.47 -9.44 13.44
C GLY A 78 -14.74 -10.03 12.86
N GLY A 79 -14.64 -11.19 12.22
CA GLY A 79 -15.80 -11.98 11.79
C GLY A 79 -16.13 -13.11 12.77
N PRO A 80 -17.11 -13.97 12.41
CA PRO A 80 -17.46 -15.15 13.19
C PRO A 80 -16.24 -16.03 13.46
N THR A 81 -16.11 -16.47 14.70
CA THR A 81 -14.99 -17.31 15.14
C THR A 81 -15.47 -18.73 15.38
N MET A 82 -14.92 -19.69 14.63
CA MET A 82 -15.19 -21.10 14.87
C MET A 82 -14.36 -21.60 16.05
N LYS A 83 -15.04 -22.17 17.05
CA LYS A 83 -14.40 -22.86 18.18
C LYS A 83 -14.09 -24.31 17.80
N ARG A 84 -12.89 -24.79 18.13
CA ARG A 84 -12.45 -26.20 17.97
C ARG A 84 -11.76 -26.63 19.25
N HIS A 85 -12.01 -27.85 19.72
CA HIS A 85 -11.31 -28.39 20.87
C HIS A 85 -9.95 -28.96 20.44
N ARG A 86 -9.00 -28.96 21.38
CA ARG A 86 -7.72 -29.66 21.28
C ARG A 86 -7.48 -30.39 22.59
N ALA A 87 -7.20 -31.69 22.51
CA ALA A 87 -6.79 -32.46 23.66
C ALA A 87 -5.48 -31.90 24.24
N MET A 88 -5.41 -31.80 25.56
CA MET A 88 -4.24 -31.35 26.32
C MET A 88 -3.87 -32.42 27.36
N SER A 89 -2.70 -32.26 27.99
CA SER A 89 -2.23 -33.14 29.06
C SER A 89 -3.23 -33.24 30.22
N MET A 90 -3.23 -34.38 30.92
CA MET A 90 -4.07 -34.63 32.10
C MET A 90 -5.59 -34.52 31.84
N GLY A 91 -6.07 -35.01 30.69
CA GLY A 91 -7.50 -35.03 30.36
C GLY A 91 -8.13 -33.65 30.12
N ARG A 92 -7.32 -32.59 29.99
CA ARG A 92 -7.81 -31.21 29.80
C ARG A 92 -8.18 -30.96 28.35
N ALA A 93 -9.13 -30.05 28.12
CA ALA A 93 -9.53 -29.59 26.79
C ALA A 93 -9.17 -28.10 26.59
N GLY A 94 -8.27 -27.82 25.64
CA GLY A 94 -7.97 -26.46 25.20
C GLY A 94 -8.87 -26.04 24.03
N MET A 95 -9.13 -24.73 23.88
CA MET A 95 -9.88 -24.19 22.73
C MET A 95 -8.96 -23.54 21.70
N ILE A 96 -9.14 -23.90 20.43
CA ILE A 96 -8.58 -23.22 19.26
C ILE A 96 -9.64 -22.35 18.61
N HIS A 97 -9.35 -21.07 18.47
CA HIS A 97 -10.19 -20.10 17.77
C HIS A 97 -9.76 -19.95 16.31
N LYS A 98 -10.54 -20.49 15.38
CA LYS A 98 -10.37 -20.26 13.94
C LYS A 98 -11.12 -18.98 13.55
N ARG A 99 -10.46 -17.84 13.79
CA ARG A 99 -10.99 -16.49 13.54
C ARG A 99 -11.11 -16.21 12.04
N THR A 100 -12.16 -15.49 11.67
CA THR A 100 -12.32 -14.88 10.34
C THR A 100 -12.24 -13.36 10.44
N SER A 101 -12.10 -12.69 9.31
CA SER A 101 -12.07 -11.23 9.22
C SER A 101 -12.95 -10.71 8.09
N HIS A 102 -13.45 -9.49 8.26
CA HIS A 102 -14.05 -8.69 7.20
C HIS A 102 -13.08 -7.56 6.87
N ILE A 103 -12.75 -7.38 5.59
CA ILE A 103 -11.83 -6.33 5.12
C ILE A 103 -12.64 -5.34 4.31
N HIS A 104 -12.51 -4.06 4.63
CA HIS A 104 -13.18 -2.96 3.95
C HIS A 104 -12.13 -1.98 3.45
N ILE A 105 -12.23 -1.57 2.19
CA ILE A 105 -11.39 -0.55 1.55
C ILE A 105 -12.32 0.50 0.96
N GLU A 106 -12.06 1.76 1.26
CA GLU A 106 -12.72 2.94 0.69
C GLU A 106 -11.66 3.79 -0.02
N LEU A 107 -11.92 4.12 -1.29
CA LEU A 107 -11.10 5.00 -2.11
C LEU A 107 -11.77 6.36 -2.26
N ASP A 108 -10.96 7.40 -2.32
CA ASP A 108 -11.41 8.76 -2.58
C ASP A 108 -10.44 9.47 -3.54
N GLU A 109 -10.90 10.55 -4.15
CA GLU A 109 -10.07 11.39 -5.01
C GLU A 109 -9.34 12.45 -4.20
N VAL A 110 -8.08 12.68 -4.56
CA VAL A 110 -7.40 13.89 -4.13
C VAL A 110 -8.00 15.07 -4.90
N LYS A 111 -8.96 15.78 -4.29
CA LYS A 111 -9.40 17.08 -4.80
C LYS A 111 -8.20 18.03 -4.76
N ARG A 112 -7.48 18.16 -5.87
CA ARG A 112 -6.58 19.30 -6.06
C ARG A 112 -7.46 20.54 -5.99
N LYS A 113 -7.35 21.33 -4.91
CA LYS A 113 -7.99 22.64 -4.89
C LYS A 113 -7.48 23.39 -6.11
N SER A 114 -8.37 23.68 -7.04
CA SER A 114 -8.10 24.53 -8.19
C SER A 114 -7.82 25.95 -7.68
N ALA A 115 -6.56 26.26 -7.40
CA ALA A 115 -6.04 27.62 -7.29
C ALA A 115 -4.50 27.62 -7.35
N ALA A 116 -3.97 28.43 -8.27
CA ALA A 116 -2.58 28.81 -8.52
C ALA A 116 -1.73 27.89 -9.42
N ALA A 117 -1.68 28.24 -10.70
CA ALA A 117 -0.47 28.06 -11.50
C ALA A 117 0.73 28.72 -10.78
N PRO A 118 1.91 28.11 -10.89
CA PRO A 118 3.04 28.90 -11.37
C PRO A 118 3.63 28.32 -12.65
N SER A 119 3.82 29.24 -13.58
CA SER A 119 4.67 29.21 -14.77
C SER A 119 6.08 28.65 -14.54
N GLY A 120 6.66 28.09 -15.61
CA GLY A 120 8.10 28.26 -15.89
C GLY A 120 8.89 26.96 -16.13
N ASP A 121 9.10 26.65 -17.41
CA ASP A 121 10.29 26.05 -18.00
C ASP A 121 11.25 25.19 -17.14
N VAL A 122 11.22 23.87 -17.35
CA VAL A 122 12.34 22.96 -17.01
C VAL A 122 13.39 22.95 -18.14
N ARG A 123 13.67 24.10 -18.75
CA ARG A 123 14.69 24.23 -19.81
C ARG A 123 15.64 25.40 -19.57
N LYS A 124 16.37 25.40 -18.46
CA LYS A 124 17.75 25.93 -18.42
C LYS A 124 18.47 25.60 -17.11
N ALA A 125 19.32 24.59 -17.16
CA ALA A 125 20.52 24.54 -16.33
C ALA A 125 21.67 24.14 -17.26
N ALA A 126 22.16 25.13 -17.99
CA ALA A 126 23.43 25.03 -18.68
C ALA A 126 24.57 25.20 -17.66
N LYS A 127 25.67 24.49 -17.96
CA LYS A 127 27.07 24.83 -17.64
C LYS A 127 27.64 24.22 -16.36
N ALA A 128 28.10 22.97 -16.49
CA ALA A 128 29.26 22.50 -15.74
C ALA A 128 30.49 23.36 -16.12
N PRO A 129 31.27 23.89 -15.17
CA PRO A 129 32.55 24.49 -15.47
C PRO A 129 33.60 23.40 -15.72
N ALA A 130 34.33 23.56 -16.82
CA ALA A 130 35.50 22.76 -17.16
C ALA A 130 36.57 22.88 -16.07
N VAL A 131 37.08 21.74 -15.60
CA VAL A 131 38.30 21.70 -14.79
C VAL A 131 39.49 21.85 -15.75
N PRO A 132 40.34 22.88 -15.60
CA PRO A 132 41.52 23.02 -16.46
C PRO A 132 42.62 22.04 -16.04
N ALA A 133 43.13 21.31 -17.02
CA ALA A 133 44.33 20.51 -16.91
C ALA A 133 45.53 21.36 -16.47
N LYS A 134 46.19 20.99 -15.38
CA LYS A 134 47.56 21.41 -15.08
C LYS A 134 48.52 20.27 -15.39
N LYS A 135 49.23 20.40 -16.51
CA LYS A 135 50.56 19.80 -16.69
C LYS A 135 51.50 20.40 -15.64
N LYS A 136 52.17 19.56 -14.86
CA LYS A 136 53.48 19.87 -14.30
C LYS A 136 54.46 18.77 -14.70
N THR A 137 55.49 19.21 -15.37
CA THR A 137 56.67 18.51 -15.86
C THR A 137 57.62 18.13 -14.73
N ALA A 138 58.34 17.03 -14.97
CA ALA A 138 59.74 16.72 -14.60
C ALA A 138 60.18 16.84 -13.13
N GLY A 139 60.67 15.70 -12.61
CA GLY A 139 61.46 15.62 -11.39
C GLY A 139 61.94 14.21 -11.12
N ALA A 140 62.99 13.78 -11.82
CA ALA A 140 63.78 12.61 -11.46
C ALA A 140 64.47 12.83 -10.10
N ARG A 141 64.57 11.76 -9.28
CA ARG A 141 65.69 11.39 -8.37
C ARG A 141 65.19 10.48 -7.23
N GLY A 142 65.93 9.40 -6.97
CA GLY A 142 65.95 8.66 -5.71
C GLY A 142 65.46 7.23 -5.82
#